data_AF-A0A452DNL5-F1
#
_entry.id   AF-A0A452DNL5-F1
#
_cell.length_a   1.000
_cell.length_b   1.000
_cell.length_c   1.000
_cell.angle_alpha   90.00
_cell.angle_beta   90.00
_cell.angle_gamma   90.00
#
_symmetry.space_group_name_H-M   'P 1'
#
loop_
_entity.id
_entity.type
_entity.pdbx_description
1 polymer ?
#
loop_
_entity_poly.entity_id
_entity_poly.type
_entity_poly.pdbx_seq_one_letter_code
_entity_poly.pdbx_strand_id
1 'polypeptide(L)' 'IPGRGGSAVPSDSQAREKLALYVYEYLLHVGAQKSAQTFLSEIRWEKNITLG' A
#
# COMPACT_ATOMS: atom_id res chain seq x y z
N ILE A 1 -30.53 1.64 -18.35
CA ILE A 1 -29.30 1.02 -18.91
C ILE A 1 -28.24 1.06 -17.81
N PRO A 2 -27.82 -0.05 -17.20
CA PRO A 2 -26.72 0.01 -16.25
C PRO A 2 -25.42 0.15 -17.05
N GLY A 3 -24.85 1.35 -17.03
CA GLY A 3 -23.61 1.68 -17.71
C GLY A 3 -22.44 0.95 -17.09
N ARG A 4 -21.95 -0.05 -17.81
CA ARG A 4 -20.54 -0.31 -18.14
C ARG A 4 -19.53 0.29 -17.15
N GLY A 5 -18.89 -0.59 -16.38
CA GLY A 5 -17.82 -0.27 -15.43
C GLY A 5 -16.82 0.74 -15.99
N GLY A 6 -16.90 1.96 -15.47
CA GLY A 6 -15.82 2.91 -15.58
C GLY A 6 -14.65 2.35 -14.79
N SER A 7 -13.54 2.09 -15.46
CA SER A 7 -12.22 2.05 -14.84
C SER A 7 -12.03 3.36 -14.07
N ALA A 8 -12.50 3.38 -12.83
CA ALA A 8 -12.38 4.51 -11.94
C ALA A 8 -10.89 4.77 -11.79
N VAL A 9 -10.44 5.91 -12.31
CA VAL A 9 -9.06 6.35 -12.16
C VAL A 9 -8.77 6.28 -10.65
N PRO A 10 -7.78 5.49 -10.21
CA PRO A 10 -7.52 5.37 -8.79
C PRO A 10 -7.19 6.77 -8.27
N SER A 11 -7.94 7.20 -7.28
CA SER A 11 -7.67 8.47 -6.61
C SER A 11 -6.23 8.46 -6.10
N ASP A 12 -5.55 9.60 -6.06
CA ASP A 12 -4.15 9.68 -5.58
C ASP A 12 -3.94 9.02 -4.22
N SER A 13 -4.96 9.04 -3.35
CA SER A 13 -4.94 8.33 -2.07
C SER A 13 -4.88 6.81 -2.22
N GLN A 14 -5.67 6.22 -3.13
CA GLN A 14 -5.65 4.77 -3.39
C GLN A 14 -4.33 4.32 -4.02
N ALA A 15 -3.78 5.12 -4.94
CA ALA A 15 -2.49 4.84 -5.56
C ALA A 15 -1.34 4.88 -4.53
N ARG A 16 -1.36 5.89 -3.65
CA ARG A 16 -0.38 6.02 -2.55
C ARG A 16 -0.46 4.87 -1.56
N GLU A 17 -1.66 4.46 -1.18
CA GLU A 17 -1.85 3.31 -0.28
C GLU A 17 -1.30 2.02 -0.89
N LYS A 18 -1.60 1.76 -2.16
CA LYS A 18 -1.10 0.57 -2.86
C LYS A 18 0.42 0.60 -2.99
N LEU A 19 1.00 1.78 -3.27
CA LEU A 19 2.45 1.95 -3.33
C LEU A 19 3.12 1.69 -1.97
N ALA A 20 2.54 2.20 -0.88
CA ALA A 20 3.06 1.97 0.47
C ALA A 20 3.10 0.47 0.82
N LEU A 21 2.05 -0.28 0.45
CA LEU A 21 2.03 -1.74 0.63
C LEU A 21 3.15 -2.42 -0.17
N TYR A 22 3.32 -2.09 -1.45
CA TYR A 22 4.39 -2.67 -2.26
C TYR A 22 5.79 -2.37 -1.73
N VAL A 23 6.03 -1.15 -1.25
CA VAL A 23 7.31 -0.77 -0.65
C VAL A 23 7.53 -1.55 0.65
N TYR A 24 6.52 -1.70 1.49
CA TYR A 24 6.60 -2.50 2.71
C TYR A 24 6.93 -3.97 2.41
N GLU A 25 6.22 -4.59 1.46
CA GLU A 25 6.50 -5.96 1.01
C GLU A 25 7.90 -6.13 0.44
N TYR A 26 8.34 -5.18 -0.38
CA TYR A 26 9.70 -5.16 -0.91
C TYR A 26 10.74 -5.11 0.22
N LEU A 27 10.54 -4.22 1.20
CA LEU A 27 11.43 -4.11 2.37
C LEU A 27 11.48 -5.42 3.18
N LEU A 28 10.36 -6.14 3.31
CA LEU A 28 10.36 -7.46 3.94
C LEU A 28 11.09 -8.50 3.10
N HIS A 29 10.85 -8.55 1.79
CA HIS A 29 11.42 -9.54 0.88
C HIS A 29 12.94 -9.43 0.78
N VAL A 30 13.49 -8.22 0.83
CA VAL A 30 14.94 -7.98 0.84
C VAL A 30 15.58 -8.15 2.23
N GLY A 31 14.80 -8.51 3.26
CA GLY A 31 15.26 -8.72 4.63
C GLY A 31 15.43 -7.44 5.46
N ALA A 32 14.94 -6.30 4.99
CA ALA A 32 15.00 -5.01 5.68
C ALA A 32 13.82 -4.79 6.63
N GLN A 33 13.52 -5.76 7.51
CA GLN A 33 12.38 -5.73 8.45
C GLN A 33 12.32 -4.45 9.29
N LYS A 34 13.46 -3.99 9.82
CA LYS A 34 13.52 -2.77 10.63
C LYS A 34 13.10 -1.54 9.82
N SER A 35 13.60 -1.42 8.60
CA SER A 35 13.22 -0.35 7.67
C SER A 35 11.75 -0.45 7.26
N ALA A 36 11.21 -1.66 7.10
CA ALA A 36 9.80 -1.88 6.83
C ALA A 36 8.91 -1.32 7.95
N GLN A 37 9.26 -1.61 9.21
CA GLN A 37 8.55 -1.07 10.38
C GLN A 37 8.70 0.46 10.52
N THR A 38 9.90 1.00 10.32
CA THR A 38 10.14 2.45 10.34
C THR A 38 9.35 3.15 9.24
N PHE A 39 9.34 2.61 8.02
CA PHE A 39 8.59 3.16 6.88
C PHE A 39 7.09 3.31 7.19
N LEU A 40 6.46 2.27 7.74
CA LEU A 40 5.05 2.33 8.13
C LEU A 40 4.78 3.38 9.22
N SER A 41 5.70 3.52 10.17
CA SER A 41 5.57 4.49 11.26
C SER A 41 5.68 5.93 10.74
N GLU A 42 6.61 6.18 9.80
CA GLU A 42 6.82 7.51 9.22
C GLU A 42 5.62 8.00 8.41
N ILE A 43 4.97 7.11 7.64
CA ILE A 43 3.76 7.46 6.88
C ILE A 43 2.48 7.38 7.72
N ARG A 44 2.59 7.10 9.02
CA ARG A 44 1.46 6.89 9.95
C ARG A 44 0.47 5.87 9.40
N TRP A 45 0.98 4.71 9.01
CA TRP A 45 0.14 3.64 8.51
C TRP A 45 -0.70 3.04 9.65
N GLU A 46 -2.00 3.29 9.66
CA GLU A 46 -2.91 2.84 10.72
C GLU A 46 -3.74 1.60 10.34
N LYS A 47 -3.61 1.10 9.11
CA LYS A 47 -4.38 -0.07 8.65
C LYS A 47 -3.67 -1.37 9.01
N ASN A 48 -4.42 -2.39 9.44
CA ASN A 48 -3.85 -3.74 9.60
C ASN A 48 -3.29 -4.23 8.26
N ILE A 49 -2.03 -4.69 8.25
CA ILE A 49 -1.41 -5.27 7.07
C ILE A 49 -1.64 -6.78 7.10
N THR A 50 -2.51 -7.26 6.23
CA THR A 50 -2.57 -8.68 5.86
C THR A 50 -1.67 -8.90 4.66
N LEU A 51 -0.49 -9.46 4.90
CA LEU A 51 0.33 -10.06 3.86
C LEU A 51 -0.32 -11.40 3.51
N GLY A 52 -0.78 -11.56 2.27
CA GLY A 52 -1.45 -12.75 1.76
C GLY A 52 -0.48 -13.71 1.10
#